data_AF-A0A656GJ31-F1
#
_entry.id   AF-A0A656GJ31-F1
#
_cell.length_a   1.000
_cell.length_b   1.000
_cell.length_c   1.000
_cell.angle_alpha   90.00
_cell.angle_beta   90.00
_cell.angle_gamma   90.00
#
_symmetry.space_group_name_H-M   'P 1'
#
loop_
_entity.id
_entity.type
_entity.pdbx_description
1 polymer ?
#
loop_
_entity_poly.entity_id
_entity_poly.type
_entity_poly.pdbx_seq_one_letter_code
_entity_poly.pdbx_strand_id
1 'polypeptide(L)'
;RGPLFTVQVLRLAEQEHLLLLNLHHMITDGWSMNVLIDEWLRGYDALLAGKPLPFQPLPVQYRDYALWQRSWLEAGEQERQLDYWRSHLGEEHPVLELPTDRPYPALPSHDGARLELALEPELLRNLKNLAQRQGVTLFVVLLATFKSLLHRYSGQTDIRVGGLIANRTRSETEGLIGCFI
;
A
#
# COMPACT_ATOMS: atom_id res chain seq x y z
N ARG A 1 15.69 17.20 -9.01
CA ARG A 1 15.94 17.41 -7.55
C ARG A 1 14.78 18.23 -7.02
N GLY A 2 14.03 17.71 -6.06
CA GLY A 2 12.93 18.40 -5.40
C GLY A 2 12.74 17.81 -4.01
N PRO A 3 12.06 18.51 -3.10
CA PRO A 3 11.78 17.97 -1.77
C PRO A 3 10.91 16.72 -1.91
N LEU A 4 11.32 15.62 -1.27
CA LEU A 4 10.53 14.38 -1.21
C LEU A 4 9.42 14.46 -0.14
N PHE A 5 9.46 15.50 0.69
CA PHE A 5 8.47 15.81 1.70
C PHE A 5 8.27 17.33 1.74
N THR A 6 7.03 17.76 1.64
CA THR A 6 6.62 19.17 1.78
C THR A 6 5.47 19.28 2.75
N VAL A 7 5.48 20.36 3.53
CA VAL A 7 4.48 20.68 4.54
C VAL A 7 3.97 22.08 4.28
N GLN A 8 2.65 22.25 4.30
CA GLN A 8 2.02 23.56 4.27
C GLN A 8 0.90 23.62 5.31
N VAL A 9 0.75 24.78 5.95
CA VAL A 9 -0.40 25.07 6.82
C VAL A 9 -1.18 26.18 6.15
N LEU A 10 -2.45 25.90 5.85
CA LEU A 10 -3.40 26.88 5.34
C LEU A 10 -4.27 27.33 6.50
N ARG A 11 -4.31 28.64 6.75
CA ARG A 11 -5.24 29.23 7.71
C ARG A 11 -6.56 29.52 7.01
N LEU A 12 -7.63 28.85 7.43
CA LEU A 12 -8.97 29.03 6.87
C LEU A 12 -9.75 30.11 7.66
N ALA A 13 -9.58 30.12 8.99
CA ALA A 13 -10.15 31.11 9.89
C ALA A 13 -9.24 31.31 11.12
N GLU A 14 -9.74 31.95 12.18
CA GLU A 14 -8.94 32.18 13.39
C GLU A 14 -8.53 30.88 14.09
N GLN A 15 -9.46 29.93 14.19
CA GLN A 15 -9.26 28.64 14.89
C GLN A 15 -9.33 27.44 13.93
N GLU A 16 -9.39 27.68 12.62
CA GLU A 16 -9.51 26.64 11.60
C GLU A 16 -8.29 26.67 10.68
N HIS A 17 -7.57 25.54 10.63
CA HIS A 17 -6.37 25.37 9.85
C HIS A 17 -6.39 24.02 9.14
N LEU A 18 -5.85 23.99 7.92
CA LEU A 18 -5.61 22.76 7.18
C LEU A 18 -4.10 22.52 7.14
N LEU A 19 -3.69 21.32 7.52
CA LEU A 19 -2.32 20.85 7.38
C LEU A 19 -2.21 19.95 6.15
N LEU A 20 -1.38 20.35 5.20
CA LEU A 20 -1.10 19.62 3.97
C LEU A 20 0.26 18.96 4.06
N LEU A 21 0.29 17.63 3.96
CA LEU A 21 1.48 16.81 3.90
C LEU A 21 1.56 16.15 2.54
N ASN A 22 2.61 16.46 1.79
CA ASN A 22 2.86 15.82 0.51
C ASN A 22 4.21 15.13 0.56
N LEU A 23 4.16 13.80 0.51
CA LEU A 23 5.31 12.90 0.57
C LEU A 23 5.38 12.10 -0.73
N HIS A 24 6.57 12.01 -1.30
CA HIS A 24 6.82 11.17 -2.46
C HIS A 24 6.80 9.69 -2.05
N HIS A 25 6.08 8.85 -2.79
CA HIS A 25 5.89 7.43 -2.43
C HIS A 25 7.22 6.64 -2.34
N MET A 26 8.30 7.10 -2.97
CA MET A 26 9.66 6.54 -2.81
C MET A 26 10.17 6.54 -1.35
N ILE A 27 9.64 7.39 -0.47
CA ILE A 27 10.08 7.48 0.93
C ILE A 27 8.99 7.12 1.95
N THR A 28 7.80 6.74 1.49
CA THR A 28 6.65 6.48 2.36
C THR A 28 5.73 5.44 1.75
N ASP A 29 5.00 4.70 2.58
CA ASP A 29 3.92 3.81 2.20
C ASP A 29 2.70 4.04 3.10
N GLY A 30 1.60 3.32 2.86
CA GLY A 30 0.38 3.48 3.65
C GLY A 30 0.58 3.23 5.15
N TRP A 31 1.50 2.34 5.53
CA TRP A 31 1.84 2.08 6.93
C TRP A 31 2.60 3.25 7.54
N SER A 32 3.61 3.77 6.83
CA SER A 32 4.44 4.90 7.25
C SER A 32 3.61 6.16 7.49
N MET A 33 2.54 6.36 6.72
CA MET A 33 1.63 7.49 6.94
C MET A 33 0.95 7.42 8.31
N ASN A 34 0.58 6.23 8.79
CA ASN A 34 -0.02 6.07 10.11
C ASN A 34 1.00 6.35 11.21
N VAL A 35 2.24 5.87 11.06
CA VAL A 35 3.36 6.14 11.99
C VAL A 35 3.62 7.65 12.06
N LEU A 36 3.73 8.31 10.90
CA LEU A 36 3.99 9.75 10.81
C LEU A 36 2.89 10.58 11.51
N ILE A 37 1.61 10.23 11.30
CA ILE A 37 0.50 10.96 11.90
C ILE A 37 0.46 10.73 13.43
N ASP A 38 0.66 9.50 13.91
CA ASP A 38 0.72 9.21 15.35
C ASP A 38 1.87 9.97 16.03
N GLU A 39 3.08 9.88 15.47
CA GLU A 39 4.24 10.56 16.03
C GLU A 39 4.08 12.08 15.97
N TRP A 40 3.50 12.62 14.90
CA TRP A 40 3.18 14.05 14.84
C TRP A 40 2.34 14.46 16.03
N LEU A 41 1.17 13.83 16.21
CA LEU A 41 0.19 14.24 17.22
C LEU A 41 0.81 14.18 18.62
N ARG A 42 1.52 13.09 18.93
CA ARG A 42 2.20 12.93 20.22
C ARG A 42 3.31 13.96 20.45
N GLY A 43 4.06 14.30 19.40
CA GLY A 43 5.09 15.34 19.48
C GLY A 43 4.49 16.72 19.67
N TYR A 44 3.42 17.02 18.93
CA TYR A 44 2.69 18.28 19.01
C TYR A 44 2.11 18.50 20.41
N ASP A 45 1.45 17.49 20.98
CA ASP A 45 0.87 17.55 22.33
C ASP A 45 1.95 17.74 23.41
N ALA A 46 3.09 17.04 23.27
CA ALA A 46 4.21 17.18 24.20
C ALA A 46 4.78 18.61 24.17
N LEU A 47 4.97 19.16 22.97
CA LEU A 47 5.49 20.52 22.80
C LEU A 47 4.50 21.57 23.33
N LEU A 48 3.20 21.41 23.10
CA LEU A 48 2.17 22.29 23.67
C LEU A 48 2.17 22.25 25.20
N ALA A 49 2.42 21.09 25.79
CA ALA A 49 2.49 20.91 27.24
C ALA A 49 3.85 21.31 27.85
N GLY A 50 4.82 21.80 27.06
CA GLY A 50 6.16 22.12 27.53
C GLY A 50 6.96 20.89 28.00
N LYS A 51 6.62 19.70 27.52
CA LYS A 51 7.26 18.42 27.85
C LYS A 51 8.31 18.04 26.78
N PRO A 52 9.30 17.22 27.13
CA PRO A 52 10.20 16.65 26.14
C PRO A 52 9.44 15.73 25.16
N LEU A 53 9.98 15.58 23.94
CA LEU A 53 9.42 14.68 22.95
C LEU A 53 9.45 13.23 23.46
N PRO A 54 8.36 12.45 23.30
CA PRO A 54 8.21 11.12 23.90
C PRO A 54 8.77 9.99 23.02
N PHE A 55 9.70 10.28 22.11
CA PHE A 55 10.19 9.32 21.13
C PHE A 55 11.46 8.61 21.59
N GLN A 56 11.52 7.30 21.37
CA GLN A 56 12.72 6.51 21.57
C GLN A 56 13.48 6.40 20.25
N PRO A 57 14.82 6.31 20.29
CA PRO A 57 15.60 6.03 19.08
C PRO A 57 15.15 4.72 18.43
N LEU A 58 14.96 4.74 17.11
CA LEU A 58 14.66 3.54 16.34
C LEU A 58 15.89 2.60 16.35
N PRO A 59 15.69 1.28 16.56
CA PRO A 59 16.80 0.32 16.62
C PRO A 59 17.50 0.12 15.28
N VAL A 60 16.81 0.44 14.17
CA VAL A 60 17.32 0.37 12.80
C VAL A 60 16.78 1.56 12.00
N GLN A 61 17.39 1.84 10.85
CA GLN A 61 16.92 2.83 9.88
C GLN A 61 16.54 2.14 8.56
N TYR A 62 15.79 2.83 7.70
CA TYR A 62 15.40 2.29 6.38
C TYR A 62 16.61 1.85 5.53
N ARG A 63 17.75 2.54 5.65
CA ARG A 63 19.01 2.12 5.01
C ARG A 63 19.45 0.72 5.47
N ASP A 64 19.31 0.43 6.76
CA ASP A 64 19.73 -0.85 7.33
C ASP A 64 18.80 -1.97 6.85
N TYR A 65 17.50 -1.68 6.69
CA TYR A 65 16.57 -2.57 6.01
C TYR A 65 16.98 -2.84 4.55
N ALA A 66 17.33 -1.80 3.78
CA ALA A 66 17.74 -1.97 2.39
C ALA A 66 19.02 -2.81 2.26
N LEU A 67 20.00 -2.58 3.14
CA LEU A 67 21.23 -3.38 3.20
C LEU A 67 20.93 -4.83 3.57
N TRP A 68 20.08 -5.04 4.57
CA TRP A 68 19.64 -6.37 4.98
C TRP A 68 18.94 -7.12 3.85
N GLN A 69 17.98 -6.47 3.16
CA GLN A 69 17.23 -7.07 2.05
C GLN A 69 18.18 -7.51 0.93
N ARG A 70 19.14 -6.64 0.56
CA ARG A 70 20.16 -6.99 -0.44
C ARG A 70 20.98 -8.20 -0.01
N SER A 71 21.52 -8.20 1.20
CA SER A 71 22.33 -9.32 1.69
C SER A 71 21.53 -10.62 1.80
N TRP A 72 20.24 -10.55 2.15
CA TRP A 72 19.36 -11.71 2.18
C TRP A 72 19.11 -12.28 0.78
N LEU A 73 18.88 -11.42 -0.22
CA LEU A 73 18.73 -11.82 -1.61
C LEU A 73 20.02 -12.46 -2.16
N GLU A 74 21.17 -11.83 -1.93
CA GLU A 74 22.50 -12.31 -2.34
C GLU A 74 22.90 -13.64 -1.66
N ALA A 75 22.30 -13.98 -0.52
CA ALA A 75 22.55 -15.23 0.20
C ALA A 75 21.82 -16.45 -0.40
N GLY A 76 21.23 -16.32 -1.59
CA GLY A 76 20.59 -17.42 -2.34
C GLY A 76 19.06 -17.36 -2.40
N GLU A 77 18.44 -16.41 -1.68
CA GLU A 77 16.99 -16.23 -1.74
C GLU A 77 16.54 -15.69 -3.11
N GLN A 78 17.38 -14.88 -3.76
CA GLN A 78 17.09 -14.32 -5.07
C GLN A 78 16.80 -15.41 -6.10
N GLU A 79 17.68 -16.40 -6.22
CA GLU A 79 17.53 -17.52 -7.14
C GLU A 79 16.29 -18.33 -6.82
N ARG A 80 16.08 -18.65 -5.53
CA ARG A 80 14.93 -19.43 -5.06
C ARG A 80 13.59 -18.76 -5.41
N GLN A 81 13.46 -17.45 -5.18
CA GLN A 81 12.24 -16.71 -5.50
C GLN A 81 12.05 -16.55 -7.00
N LEU A 82 13.13 -16.31 -7.76
CA LEU A 82 13.06 -16.18 -9.20
C LEU A 82 12.58 -17.49 -9.86
N ASP A 83 13.11 -18.63 -9.42
CA ASP A 83 12.69 -19.95 -9.91
C ASP A 83 11.23 -20.25 -9.58
N TYR A 84 10.80 -19.91 -8.36
CA TYR A 84 9.40 -20.02 -7.98
C TYR A 84 8.49 -19.19 -8.89
N TRP A 85 8.81 -17.91 -9.11
CA TRP A 85 7.95 -17.03 -9.91
C TRP A 85 7.96 -17.38 -11.40
N ARG A 86 9.10 -17.77 -11.97
CA ARG A 86 9.16 -18.26 -13.36
C ARG A 86 8.32 -19.52 -13.55
N SER A 87 8.43 -20.49 -12.63
CA SER A 87 7.62 -21.71 -12.72
C SER A 87 6.13 -21.45 -12.51
N HIS A 88 5.76 -20.50 -11.64
CA HIS A 88 4.37 -20.20 -11.33
C HIS A 88 3.68 -19.31 -12.38
N LEU A 89 4.38 -18.32 -12.94
CA LEU A 89 3.81 -17.39 -13.93
C LEU A 89 3.94 -17.90 -15.37
N GLY A 90 4.86 -18.83 -15.63
CA GLY A 90 5.16 -19.32 -16.96
C GLY A 90 5.71 -18.22 -17.89
N GLU A 91 5.71 -18.52 -19.18
CA GLU A 91 6.23 -17.61 -20.23
C GLU A 91 5.11 -16.77 -20.89
N GLU A 92 3.85 -17.18 -20.71
CA GLU A 92 2.70 -16.48 -21.26
C GLU A 92 2.14 -15.48 -20.24
N HIS A 93 1.98 -14.23 -20.69
CA HIS A 93 1.44 -13.13 -19.89
C HIS A 93 0.32 -12.43 -20.66
N PRO A 94 -0.88 -13.03 -20.76
CA PRO A 94 -1.97 -12.45 -21.52
C PRO A 94 -2.37 -11.10 -20.94
N VAL A 95 -2.50 -10.09 -21.81
CA VAL A 95 -3.03 -8.78 -21.44
C VAL A 95 -4.52 -8.94 -21.14
N LEU A 96 -5.00 -8.27 -20.09
CA LEU A 96 -6.40 -8.26 -19.74
C LEU A 96 -7.17 -7.33 -20.69
N GLU A 97 -8.07 -7.91 -21.48
CA GLU A 97 -8.88 -7.22 -22.50
C GLU A 97 -10.19 -6.73 -21.89
N LEU A 98 -10.22 -5.47 -21.44
CA LEU A 98 -11.43 -4.84 -20.90
C LEU A 98 -12.14 -3.99 -21.97
N PRO A 99 -13.48 -3.83 -21.87
CA PRO A 99 -14.24 -2.94 -22.74
C PRO A 99 -13.93 -1.47 -22.38
N THR A 100 -12.78 -0.98 -22.82
CA THR A 100 -12.32 0.39 -22.59
C THR A 100 -12.99 1.36 -23.56
N ASP A 101 -13.30 2.57 -23.08
CA ASP A 101 -13.95 3.60 -23.91
C ASP A 101 -13.00 4.19 -24.97
N ARG A 102 -11.69 4.01 -24.80
CA ARG A 102 -10.62 4.58 -25.64
C ARG A 102 -9.45 3.60 -25.75
N PRO A 103 -8.75 3.56 -26.90
CA PRO A 103 -7.57 2.73 -27.05
C PRO A 103 -6.45 3.16 -26.11
N TYR A 104 -5.56 2.23 -25.77
CA TYR A 104 -4.42 2.49 -24.91
C TYR A 104 -3.46 3.49 -25.58
N PRO A 105 -3.12 4.63 -24.93
CA PRO A 105 -2.23 5.63 -25.52
C PRO A 105 -0.76 5.18 -25.47
N ALA A 106 0.04 5.62 -26.42
CA ALA A 106 1.49 5.33 -26.44
C ALA A 106 2.25 5.99 -25.28
N LEU A 107 1.74 7.11 -24.76
CA LEU A 107 2.25 7.81 -23.59
C LEU A 107 1.14 7.94 -22.56
N PRO A 108 1.31 7.42 -21.32
CA PRO A 108 0.31 7.59 -20.27
C PRO A 108 0.27 9.04 -19.79
N SER A 109 -0.93 9.61 -19.62
CA SER A 109 -1.08 10.96 -19.05
C SER A 109 -0.95 10.97 -17.52
N HIS A 110 -1.11 9.81 -16.88
CA HIS A 110 -1.22 9.63 -15.44
C HIS A 110 -2.44 10.31 -14.79
N ASP A 111 -3.36 10.85 -15.58
CA ASP A 111 -4.63 11.35 -15.06
C ASP A 111 -5.52 10.18 -14.62
N GLY A 112 -6.04 10.27 -13.41
CA GLY A 112 -6.93 9.27 -12.84
C GLY A 112 -8.11 9.92 -12.14
N ALA A 113 -9.23 9.22 -12.11
CA ALA A 113 -10.39 9.56 -11.30
C ALA A 113 -10.62 8.46 -10.27
N ARG A 114 -11.24 8.82 -9.14
CA ARG A 114 -11.62 7.87 -8.10
C ARG A 114 -13.14 7.81 -8.00
N LEU A 115 -13.68 6.61 -8.07
CA LEU A 115 -15.07 6.34 -7.73
C LEU A 115 -15.10 5.60 -6.39
N GLU A 116 -15.80 6.17 -5.42
CA GLU A 116 -15.99 5.52 -4.13
C GLU A 116 -17.23 4.62 -4.19
N LEU A 117 -17.06 3.37 -3.75
CA LEU A 117 -18.11 2.38 -3.66
C LEU A 117 -18.26 1.96 -2.20
N ALA A 118 -19.39 2.26 -1.60
CA ALA A 118 -19.72 1.83 -0.25
C ALA A 118 -20.41 0.46 -0.29
N LEU A 119 -19.98 -0.45 0.60
CA LEU A 119 -20.68 -1.70 0.83
C LEU A 119 -21.71 -1.51 1.94
N GLU A 120 -22.97 -1.78 1.64
CA GLU A 120 -24.04 -1.75 2.64
C GLU A 120 -23.68 -2.64 3.85
N PRO A 121 -23.98 -2.22 5.09
CA PRO A 121 -23.58 -2.96 6.29
C PRO A 121 -24.03 -4.42 6.30
N GLU A 122 -25.21 -4.69 5.73
CA GLU A 122 -25.73 -6.05 5.62
C GLU A 122 -24.92 -6.91 4.65
N LEU A 123 -24.57 -6.36 3.48
CA LEU A 123 -23.71 -7.04 2.51
C LEU A 123 -22.33 -7.33 3.12
N LEU A 124 -21.75 -6.37 3.82
CA LEU A 124 -20.46 -6.56 4.50
C LEU A 124 -20.51 -7.70 5.54
N ARG A 125 -21.58 -7.76 6.35
CA ARG A 125 -21.77 -8.87 7.31
C ARG A 125 -21.86 -10.21 6.59
N ASN A 126 -22.65 -10.27 5.52
CA ASN A 126 -22.83 -11.51 4.75
C ASN A 126 -21.52 -11.98 4.08
N LEU A 127 -20.70 -11.06 3.57
CA LEU A 127 -19.38 -11.36 3.02
C LEU A 127 -18.41 -11.86 4.10
N LYS A 128 -18.41 -11.26 5.30
CA LYS A 128 -17.61 -11.74 6.43
C LYS A 128 -18.01 -13.16 6.85
N ASN A 129 -19.32 -13.43 6.92
CA ASN A 129 -19.83 -14.77 7.23
C ASN A 129 -19.46 -15.79 6.14
N LEU A 130 -19.47 -15.38 4.86
CA LEU A 130 -18.99 -16.23 3.76
C LEU A 130 -17.51 -16.55 3.93
N ALA A 131 -16.68 -15.54 4.18
CA ALA A 131 -15.25 -15.72 4.41
C ALA A 131 -14.97 -16.72 5.54
N GLN A 132 -15.66 -16.56 6.67
CA GLN A 132 -15.55 -17.46 7.82
C GLN A 132 -15.97 -18.90 7.47
N ARG A 133 -17.10 -19.10 6.78
CA ARG A 133 -17.57 -20.44 6.39
C ARG A 133 -16.61 -21.14 5.43
N GLN A 134 -15.90 -20.39 4.59
CA GLN A 134 -14.94 -20.92 3.63
C GLN A 134 -13.51 -21.00 4.21
N GLY A 135 -13.29 -20.58 5.46
CA GLY A 135 -11.95 -20.58 6.07
C GLY A 135 -10.96 -19.62 5.40
N VAL A 136 -11.44 -18.55 4.77
CA VAL A 136 -10.60 -17.56 4.07
C VAL A 136 -10.82 -16.16 4.64
N THR A 137 -9.97 -15.21 4.24
CA THR A 137 -10.12 -13.81 4.64
C THR A 137 -11.17 -13.09 3.77
N LEU A 138 -11.71 -11.97 4.26
CA LEU A 138 -12.57 -11.10 3.46
C LEU A 138 -11.87 -10.64 2.17
N PHE A 139 -10.55 -10.41 2.23
CA PHE A 139 -9.74 -10.06 1.06
C PHE A 139 -9.84 -11.14 -0.04
N VAL A 140 -9.71 -12.42 0.31
CA VAL A 140 -9.82 -13.52 -0.67
C VAL A 140 -11.21 -13.56 -1.32
N VAL A 141 -12.27 -13.35 -0.53
CA VAL A 141 -13.65 -13.28 -1.07
C VAL A 141 -13.80 -12.12 -2.05
N LEU A 142 -13.30 -10.93 -1.71
CA LEU A 142 -13.37 -9.75 -2.57
C LEU A 142 -12.51 -9.92 -3.83
N LEU A 143 -11.31 -10.50 -3.70
CA LEU A 143 -10.43 -10.79 -4.84
C LEU A 143 -11.06 -11.81 -5.78
N ALA A 144 -11.68 -12.88 -5.26
CA ALA A 144 -12.41 -13.84 -6.07
C ALA A 144 -13.58 -13.17 -6.81
N THR A 145 -14.35 -12.34 -6.10
CA THR A 145 -15.45 -11.56 -6.70
C THR A 145 -14.95 -10.62 -7.80
N PHE A 146 -13.83 -9.94 -7.59
CA PHE A 146 -13.21 -9.07 -8.57
C PHE A 146 -12.72 -9.86 -9.80
N LYS A 147 -12.04 -11.00 -9.62
CA LYS A 147 -11.66 -11.87 -10.74
C LYS A 147 -12.86 -12.39 -11.52
N SER A 148 -13.95 -12.75 -10.83
CA SER A 148 -15.21 -13.12 -11.50
C SER A 148 -15.81 -11.97 -12.30
N LEU A 149 -15.71 -10.74 -11.80
CA LEU A 149 -16.14 -9.55 -12.55
C LEU A 149 -15.29 -9.35 -13.80
N LEU A 150 -13.97 -9.43 -13.67
CA LEU A 150 -13.05 -9.32 -14.80
C LEU A 150 -13.33 -10.39 -15.86
N HIS A 151 -13.52 -11.64 -15.46
CA HIS A 151 -13.92 -12.73 -16.34
C HIS A 151 -15.23 -12.42 -17.10
N ARG A 152 -16.23 -11.88 -16.40
CA ARG A 152 -17.51 -11.51 -17.03
C ARG A 152 -17.37 -10.42 -18.08
N TYR A 153 -16.41 -9.51 -17.93
CA TYR A 153 -16.18 -8.43 -18.90
C TYR A 153 -15.27 -8.83 -20.05
N SER A 154 -14.25 -9.66 -19.81
CA SER A 154 -13.25 -10.00 -20.83
C SER A 154 -13.46 -11.37 -21.49
N GLY A 155 -14.23 -12.26 -20.85
CA GLY A 155 -14.32 -13.68 -21.22
C GLY A 155 -13.06 -14.50 -20.90
N GLN A 156 -11.98 -13.87 -20.41
CA GLN A 156 -10.71 -14.54 -20.15
C GLN A 156 -10.78 -15.39 -18.87
N THR A 157 -10.12 -16.54 -18.87
CA THR A 157 -10.07 -17.46 -17.72
C THR A 157 -8.75 -17.40 -16.97
N ASP A 158 -7.63 -17.09 -17.65
CA ASP A 158 -6.37 -16.77 -16.99
C ASP A 158 -6.35 -15.27 -16.66
N ILE A 159 -6.62 -14.96 -15.39
CA ILE A 159 -6.68 -13.59 -14.87
C ILE A 159 -5.69 -13.46 -13.72
N ARG A 160 -4.76 -12.51 -13.89
CA ARG A 160 -3.72 -12.18 -12.92
C ARG A 160 -4.02 -10.82 -12.32
N VAL A 161 -4.07 -10.75 -11.00
CA VAL A 161 -4.33 -9.52 -10.24
C VAL A 161 -3.23 -9.37 -9.21
N GLY A 162 -2.50 -8.26 -9.27
CA GLY A 162 -1.48 -7.94 -8.28
C GLY A 162 -2.11 -7.60 -6.93
N GLY A 163 -1.48 -8.06 -5.85
CA GLY A 163 -1.81 -7.67 -4.49
C GLY A 163 -0.60 -7.00 -3.84
N LEU A 164 -0.85 -6.02 -2.97
CA LEU A 164 0.19 -5.39 -2.18
C LEU A 164 0.35 -6.13 -0.85
N ILE A 165 1.58 -6.34 -0.42
CA ILE A 165 1.92 -6.84 0.92
C ILE A 165 2.71 -5.77 1.65
N ALA A 166 2.45 -5.59 2.95
CA ALA A 166 3.13 -4.55 3.74
C ALA A 166 4.65 -4.77 3.85
N ASN A 167 5.11 -6.03 3.69
CA ASN A 167 6.52 -6.43 3.72
C ASN A 167 7.28 -6.03 5.01
N ARG A 168 6.54 -5.82 6.09
CA ARG A 168 7.05 -5.55 7.44
C ARG A 168 6.95 -6.82 8.28
N THR A 169 7.89 -7.73 8.05
CA THR A 169 7.92 -9.07 8.67
C THR A 169 8.72 -9.12 9.96
N ARG A 170 9.29 -8.00 10.39
CA ARG A 170 10.12 -7.86 11.60
C ARG A 170 9.61 -6.70 12.44
N SER A 171 9.57 -6.88 13.75
CA SER A 171 9.10 -5.85 14.70
C SER A 171 9.86 -4.53 14.58
N GLU A 172 11.16 -4.61 14.28
CA GLU A 172 12.06 -3.46 14.15
C GLU A 172 11.72 -2.58 12.95
N THR A 173 10.93 -3.08 11.99
CA THR A 173 10.49 -2.29 10.83
C THR A 173 9.10 -1.68 11.04
N GLU A 174 8.35 -2.03 12.07
CA GLU A 174 6.97 -1.53 12.26
C GLU A 174 6.91 -0.03 12.54
N GLY A 175 7.89 0.51 13.26
CA GLY A 175 8.01 1.94 13.59
C GLY A 175 8.74 2.78 12.52
N LEU A 176 9.15 2.19 11.40
CA LEU A 176 9.92 2.92 10.39
C LEU A 176 9.03 3.67 9.40
N ILE A 177 9.47 4.87 9.02
CA ILE A 177 8.99 5.57 7.83
C ILE A 177 9.87 5.16 6.64
N GLY A 178 9.25 4.65 5.57
CA GLY A 178 9.92 4.18 4.36
C GLY A 178 8.95 3.54 3.38
N CYS A 179 9.43 3.14 2.20
CA CYS A 179 8.61 2.42 1.21
C CYS A 179 8.93 0.92 1.27
N PHE A 180 8.07 0.12 1.89
CA PHE A 180 8.32 -1.33 2.05
C PHE A 180 7.57 -2.20 1.04
N ILE A 181 6.57 -1.62 0.36
CA ILE A 181 5.70 -2.30 -0.62
C ILE A 181 6.33 -2.38 -2.01
#